data_AF-A0A432TY30-F1
#
_entry.id   AF-A0A432TY30-F1
#
_cell.length_a   1.000
_cell.length_b   1.000
_cell.length_c   1.000
_cell.angle_alpha   90.00
_cell.angle_beta   90.00
_cell.angle_gamma   90.00
#
_symmetry.space_group_name_H-M   'P 1'
#
loop_
_entity.id
_entity.type
_entity.pdbx_description
1 polymer ?
#
loop_
_entity_poly.entity_id
_entity_poly.type
_entity_poly.pdbx_seq_one_letter_code
_entity_poly.pdbx_strand_id
1 'polypeptide(L)'
;MIKMYGIKNCDTIKKAQKFLEVQGVEFEFIDFRQNPIDEQTLQSFVDALGWDKVINKRSTTYRNLSDTEKQNITLALTLKNPTLIKRPVLVTGSDINVGFNEKLYLSLI
;
A
#
# COMPACT_ATOMS: atom_id res chain seq x y z
N MET A 1 -14.15 -6.08 -7.18
CA MET A 1 -13.16 -7.08 -6.73
C MET A 1 -12.16 -6.38 -5.83
N ILE A 2 -11.86 -6.96 -4.68
CA ILE A 2 -10.95 -6.38 -3.69
C ILE A 2 -9.51 -6.64 -4.13
N LYS A 3 -8.66 -5.61 -4.06
CA LYS A 3 -7.24 -5.72 -4.39
C LYS A 3 -6.39 -5.38 -3.17
N MET A 4 -5.40 -6.20 -2.88
CA MET A 4 -4.41 -5.96 -1.85
C MET A 4 -3.03 -5.82 -2.48
N TYR A 5 -2.41 -4.66 -2.29
CA TYR A 5 -1.07 -4.40 -2.76
C TYR A 5 -0.06 -4.47 -1.63
N GLY A 6 1.13 -5.01 -1.91
CA GLY A 6 2.17 -5.11 -0.90
C GLY A 6 3.42 -5.84 -1.36
N ILE A 7 4.09 -6.47 -0.40
CA ILE A 7 5.25 -7.35 -0.64
C ILE A 7 5.03 -8.61 0.17
N LYS A 8 5.08 -9.78 -0.50
CA LYS A 8 4.68 -11.08 0.04
C LYS A 8 5.37 -11.45 1.36
N ASN A 9 6.64 -11.09 1.51
CA ASN A 9 7.43 -11.39 2.71
C ASN A 9 7.31 -10.33 3.82
N CYS A 10 6.11 -9.81 4.07
CA CYS A 10 5.83 -8.86 5.14
C CYS A 10 4.77 -9.43 6.08
N ASP A 11 5.05 -9.43 7.40
CA ASP A 11 4.14 -10.02 8.39
C ASP A 11 2.76 -9.35 8.41
N THR A 12 2.70 -8.04 8.13
CA THR A 12 1.43 -7.31 8.06
C THR A 12 0.61 -7.74 6.85
N ILE A 13 1.25 -8.08 5.72
CA ILE A 13 0.57 -8.65 4.54
C ILE A 13 0.01 -10.03 4.89
N LYS A 14 0.82 -10.92 5.48
CA LYS A 14 0.38 -12.26 5.88
C LYS A 14 -0.82 -12.22 6.83
N LYS A 15 -0.80 -11.29 7.80
CA LYS A 15 -1.93 -11.07 8.72
C LYS A 15 -3.18 -10.59 7.98
N ALA A 16 -3.04 -9.62 7.08
CA ALA A 16 -4.16 -9.08 6.32
C ALA A 16 -4.78 -10.12 5.35
N GLN A 17 -3.95 -10.91 4.67
CA GLN A 17 -4.41 -12.00 3.79
C GLN A 17 -5.19 -13.05 4.58
N LYS A 18 -4.60 -13.55 5.67
CA LYS A 18 -5.26 -14.51 6.56
C LYS A 18 -6.58 -13.98 7.10
N PHE A 19 -6.65 -12.69 7.44
CA PHE A 19 -7.88 -12.06 7.90
C PHE A 19 -8.98 -12.13 6.83
N LEU A 20 -8.69 -11.72 5.59
CA LEU A 20 -9.66 -11.77 4.49
C LEU A 20 -10.08 -13.21 4.15
N GLU A 21 -9.13 -14.16 4.17
CA GLU A 21 -9.41 -15.59 3.99
C GLU A 21 -10.38 -16.11 5.06
N VAL A 22 -10.17 -15.76 6.33
CA VAL A 22 -11.06 -16.14 7.44
C VAL A 22 -12.46 -15.52 7.30
N GLN A 23 -12.56 -14.31 6.75
CA GLN A 23 -13.85 -13.67 6.45
C GLN A 23 -14.51 -14.23 5.18
N GLY A 24 -13.87 -15.15 4.46
CA GLY A 24 -14.40 -15.70 3.20
C GLY A 24 -14.43 -14.68 2.05
N VAL A 25 -13.59 -13.65 2.13
CA VAL A 25 -13.52 -12.57 1.13
C VAL A 25 -12.54 -12.93 0.04
N GLU A 26 -12.99 -12.95 -1.22
CA GLU A 26 -12.10 -13.07 -2.37
C GLU A 26 -11.35 -11.76 -2.64
N PHE A 27 -10.04 -11.85 -2.82
CA PHE A 27 -9.20 -10.71 -3.15
C PHE A 27 -8.04 -11.11 -4.06
N GLU A 28 -7.59 -10.15 -4.87
CA GLU A 28 -6.37 -10.26 -5.68
C GLU A 28 -5.19 -9.68 -4.88
N PHE A 29 -4.11 -10.44 -4.74
CA PHE A 29 -2.86 -9.93 -4.16
C PHE A 29 -1.85 -9.53 -5.24
N ILE A 30 -1.40 -8.28 -5.19
CA ILE A 30 -0.47 -7.69 -6.14
C ILE A 30 0.83 -7.34 -5.39
N ASP A 31 1.90 -8.09 -5.68
CA ASP A 31 3.23 -7.80 -5.12
C ASP A 31 3.92 -6.72 -5.94
N PHE A 32 4.27 -5.59 -5.30
CA PHE A 32 4.95 -4.46 -5.94
C PHE A 32 6.28 -4.82 -6.61
N ARG A 33 6.93 -5.92 -6.22
CA ARG A 33 8.21 -6.37 -6.82
C ARG A 33 8.01 -7.23 -8.06
N GLN A 34 6.88 -7.93 -8.14
CA GLN A 34 6.57 -8.82 -9.26
C GLN A 34 5.77 -8.08 -10.32
N ASN A 35 4.84 -7.24 -9.87
CA ASN A 35 3.97 -6.42 -10.68
C ASN A 35 4.16 -4.97 -10.22
N PRO A 36 5.09 -4.22 -10.86
CA PRO A 36 5.29 -2.80 -10.58
C PRO A 36 3.96 -2.05 -10.68
N ILE A 37 3.69 -1.20 -9.69
CA ILE A 37 2.53 -0.32 -9.71
C ILE A 37 2.68 0.73 -10.82
N ASP A 38 1.62 0.97 -11.58
CA ASP A 38 1.59 2.04 -12.57
C ASP A 38 1.31 3.42 -11.94
N GLU A 39 1.56 4.47 -12.71
CA GLU A 39 1.39 5.85 -12.25
C GLU A 39 -0.06 6.17 -11.88
N GLN A 40 -1.03 5.68 -12.66
CA GLN A 40 -2.44 5.95 -12.43
C GLN A 40 -2.92 5.34 -11.11
N THR A 41 -2.51 4.11 -10.81
CA THR A 41 -2.84 3.41 -9.57
C THR A 41 -2.20 4.13 -8.39
N LEU A 42 -0.92 4.48 -8.48
CA LEU A 42 -0.26 5.23 -7.40
C LEU A 42 -0.93 6.60 -7.18
N GLN A 43 -1.27 7.31 -8.26
CA GLN A 43 -1.96 8.59 -8.19
C GLN A 43 -3.30 8.43 -7.46
N SER A 44 -4.08 7.40 -7.75
CA SER A 44 -5.34 7.13 -7.03
C SER A 44 -5.15 6.94 -5.52
N PHE A 45 -4.04 6.33 -5.09
CA PHE A 45 -3.75 6.15 -3.67
C PHE A 45 -3.46 7.50 -3.00
N VAL A 46 -2.70 8.35 -3.70
CA VAL A 46 -2.34 9.69 -3.23
C VAL A 46 -3.56 10.60 -3.20
N ASP A 47 -4.43 10.54 -4.21
CA ASP A 47 -5.66 11.33 -4.25
C ASP A 47 -6.62 10.98 -3.10
N ALA A 48 -6.73 9.69 -2.78
CA ALA A 48 -7.62 9.23 -1.71
C ALA A 48 -7.08 9.49 -0.29
N LEU A 49 -5.75 9.41 -0.09
CA LEU A 49 -5.16 9.35 1.26
C LEU A 49 -4.15 10.46 1.57
N GLY A 50 -3.59 11.10 0.54
CA GLY A 50 -2.46 12.01 0.65
C GLY A 50 -1.12 11.29 0.86
N TRP A 51 -0.04 11.97 0.47
CA TRP A 51 1.33 11.44 0.55
C TRP A 51 1.73 10.98 1.97
N ASP A 52 1.30 11.71 3.00
CA ASP A 52 1.65 11.40 4.40
C ASP A 52 1.17 10.01 4.84
N LYS A 53 0.04 9.55 4.33
CA LYS A 53 -0.49 8.22 4.64
C LYS A 53 0.10 7.14 3.72
N VAL A 54 0.27 7.45 2.43
CA VAL A 54 0.81 6.53 1.43
C VAL A 54 2.26 6.17 1.72
N ILE A 55 3.07 7.10 2.21
CA ILE A 55 4.52 6.88 2.39
C ILE A 55 4.83 6.26 3.75
N ASN A 56 5.60 5.18 3.72
CA ASN A 56 6.17 4.56 4.89
C ASN A 56 7.44 5.30 5.34
N LYS A 57 7.27 6.38 6.11
CA LYS A 57 8.37 7.15 6.73
C LYS A 57 9.29 6.32 7.65
N ARG A 58 8.86 5.11 8.05
CA ARG A 58 9.66 4.18 8.87
C ARG A 58 10.49 3.20 8.04
N SER A 59 10.29 3.14 6.72
CA SER A 59 11.03 2.22 5.84
C SER A 59 12.50 2.61 5.73
N THR A 60 13.37 1.62 5.49
CA THR A 60 14.78 1.86 5.19
C THR A 60 14.95 2.70 3.92
N THR A 61 14.12 2.45 2.91
CA THR A 61 14.09 3.24 1.67
C THR A 61 13.85 4.72 1.96
N TYR A 62 12.87 5.07 2.79
CA TYR A 62 12.61 6.47 3.16
C TYR A 62 13.78 7.08 3.95
N ARG A 63 14.37 6.33 4.88
CA ARG A 63 15.52 6.81 5.67
C ARG A 63 16.72 7.13 4.79
N ASN A 64 16.93 6.34 3.73
CA ASN A 64 18.03 6.49 2.78
C ASN A 64 17.80 7.60 1.74
N LEU A 65 16.60 8.19 1.66
CA LEU A 65 16.36 9.37 0.83
C LEU A 65 17.16 10.57 1.35
N SER A 66 17.63 11.41 0.44
CA SER A 66 18.17 12.73 0.74
C SER A 66 17.10 13.65 1.35
N ASP A 67 17.52 14.73 2.01
CA ASP A 67 16.57 15.67 2.61
C ASP A 67 15.71 16.38 1.56
N THR A 68 16.26 16.64 0.37
CA THR A 68 15.52 17.21 -0.77
C THR A 68 14.45 16.26 -1.28
N GLU A 69 14.75 14.96 -1.40
CA GLU A 69 13.77 13.93 -1.77
C GLU A 69 12.68 13.79 -0.71
N LYS A 70 13.02 13.83 0.58
CA LYS A 70 12.04 13.76 1.68
C LYS A 70 11.09 14.96 1.70
N GLN A 71 11.58 16.14 1.32
CA GLN A 71 10.78 17.36 1.22
C GLN A 71 9.86 17.38 0.00
N ASN A 72 10.20 16.63 -1.05
CA ASN A 72 9.44 16.59 -2.30
C ASN A 72 9.27 15.16 -2.82
N ILE A 73 8.39 14.40 -2.15
CA ILE A 73 8.00 13.08 -2.63
C ILE A 73 7.12 13.22 -3.87
N THR A 74 7.50 12.54 -4.95
CA THR A 74 6.78 12.54 -6.23
C THR A 74 6.33 11.14 -6.63
N LEU A 75 5.42 11.05 -7.61
CA LEU A 75 5.06 9.78 -8.25
C LEU A 75 6.30 9.09 -8.81
N ALA A 76 7.11 9.80 -9.61
CA ALA A 76 8.30 9.23 -10.23
C ALA A 76 9.28 8.62 -9.21
N LEU A 77 9.53 9.32 -8.08
CA LEU A 77 10.39 8.80 -7.01
C LEU A 77 9.81 7.52 -6.39
N THR A 78 8.50 7.50 -6.18
CA THR A 78 7.79 6.39 -5.53
C THR A 78 7.63 5.19 -6.46
N LEU A 79 7.38 5.40 -7.75
CA LEU A 79 7.37 4.36 -8.79
C LEU A 79 8.74 3.71 -8.95
N LYS A 80 9.82 4.51 -8.88
CA LYS A 80 11.20 3.99 -8.88
C LYS A 80 11.51 3.19 -7.61
N ASN A 81 10.84 3.50 -6.50
CA ASN A 81 11.08 2.88 -5.20
C ASN A 81 9.77 2.42 -4.51
N PRO A 82 9.07 1.37 -5.02
CA PRO A 82 7.75 0.96 -4.50
C PRO A 82 7.76 0.55 -3.02
N THR A 83 8.93 0.23 -2.46
CA THR A 83 9.10 -0.05 -1.03
C THR A 83 8.86 1.17 -0.13
N LEU A 84 8.81 2.38 -0.69
CA LEU A 84 8.35 3.60 -0.03
C LEU A 84 6.87 3.55 0.33
N ILE A 85 6.06 2.79 -0.41
CA ILE A 85 4.62 2.70 -0.19
C ILE A 85 4.36 1.89 1.10
N LYS A 86 3.46 2.41 1.94
CA LYS A 86 2.97 1.74 3.14
C LYS A 86 2.12 0.54 2.74
N ARG A 87 2.23 -0.54 3.51
CA ARG A 87 1.70 -1.85 3.15
C ARG A 87 0.92 -2.44 4.33
N PRO A 88 -0.15 -3.22 4.10
CA PRO A 88 -0.86 -3.39 2.84
C PRO A 88 -1.49 -2.08 2.34
N VAL A 89 -1.75 -1.99 1.03
CA VAL A 89 -2.78 -1.10 0.50
C VAL A 89 -3.98 -1.96 0.16
N LEU A 90 -5.14 -1.70 0.74
CA LEU A 90 -6.38 -2.40 0.44
C LEU A 90 -7.27 -1.47 -0.40
N VAL A 91 -7.73 -1.96 -1.54
CA VAL A 91 -8.66 -1.25 -2.43
C VAL A 91 -9.96 -2.04 -2.49
N THR A 92 -11.06 -1.44 -2.04
CA THR A 92 -12.39 -2.03 -1.96
C THR A 92 -13.41 -1.11 -2.66
N GLY A 93 -13.65 -1.34 -3.95
CA GLY A 93 -14.53 -0.47 -4.74
C GLY A 93 -13.95 0.94 -4.85
N SER A 94 -14.60 1.92 -4.21
CA SER A 94 -14.13 3.31 -4.14
C SER A 94 -13.20 3.60 -2.95
N ASP A 95 -13.12 2.70 -1.98
CA ASP A 95 -12.35 2.92 -0.75
C ASP A 95 -10.91 2.41 -0.89
N ILE A 96 -9.98 3.18 -0.36
CA ILE A 96 -8.55 2.86 -0.35
C ILE A 96 -8.04 3.05 1.08
N ASN A 97 -7.39 2.02 1.63
CA ASN A 97 -6.82 2.06 2.96
C ASN A 97 -5.36 1.57 2.96
N VAL A 98 -4.56 2.12 3.88
CA VAL A 98 -3.15 1.74 4.08
C VAL A 98 -2.89 1.20 5.49
N GLY A 99 -2.20 0.07 5.55
CA GLY A 99 -1.97 -0.67 6.78
C GLY A 99 -3.12 -1.63 7.11
N PHE A 100 -2.86 -2.52 8.06
CA PHE A 100 -3.83 -3.52 8.49
C PHE A 100 -4.42 -3.15 9.84
N ASN A 101 -5.75 -3.16 9.93
CA ASN A 101 -6.51 -3.06 11.16
C ASN A 101 -7.81 -3.85 10.96
N GLU A 102 -8.06 -4.85 11.81
CA GLU A 102 -9.21 -5.75 11.66
C GLU A 102 -10.55 -5.01 11.68
N LYS A 103 -10.74 -4.09 12.63
CA LYS A 103 -11.97 -3.31 12.75
C LYS A 103 -12.24 -2.47 11.51
N LEU A 104 -11.18 -1.87 10.94
CA LEU A 104 -11.29 -1.09 9.71
C LEU A 104 -11.56 -1.98 8.50
N TYR A 105 -10.92 -3.15 8.41
CA TYR A 105 -11.18 -4.09 7.32
C TYR A 105 -12.63 -4.56 7.33
N LEU A 106 -13.20 -4.88 8.50
CA LEU A 106 -14.62 -5.25 8.62
C LEU A 106 -15.59 -4.17 8.13
N SER A 107 -15.23 -2.88 8.22
CA SER A 107 -16.08 -1.80 7.70
C SER A 107 -15.92 -1.55 6.20
N LEU A 108 -14.91 -2.17 5.57
CA LEU A 108 -14.57 -1.97 4.15
C LEU A 108 -14.97 -3.16 3.26
N ILE A 109 -15.29 -4.31 3.86
CA ILE A 109 -15.69 -5.54 3.17
C ILE A 109 -17.20 -5.77 3.24
#